data_AF-A0A0R1DN05-F1
#
_entry.id   AF-A0A0R1DN05-F1
#
_cell.length_a   1.000
_cell.length_b   1.000
_cell.length_c   1.000
_cell.angle_alpha   90.00
_cell.angle_beta   90.00
_cell.angle_gamma   90.00
#
_symmetry.space_group_name_H-M   'P 1'
#
loop_
_entity.id
_entity.type
_entity.pdbx_description
1 polymer ?
#
loop_
_entity_poly.entity_id
_entity_poly.type
_entity_poly.pdbx_seq_one_letter_code
_entity_poly.pdbx_strand_id
1 'polypeptide(L)' 'MDSRTFVFLLLIGCLIVGCCMAAPQGCQGGFFAENGDLHINTLEIEKYLECINKEHQRG' A
#
# COMPACT_ATOMS: atom_id res chain seq x y z
N MET A 1 24.67 -19.01 11.10
CA MET A 1 23.30 -18.51 10.87
C MET A 1 22.58 -19.58 10.09
N ASP A 2 21.61 -20.25 10.70
CA ASP A 2 20.86 -21.35 10.06
C ASP A 2 20.29 -20.91 8.71
N SER A 3 20.50 -21.73 7.68
CA SER A 3 20.08 -21.45 6.29
C SER A 3 18.59 -21.06 6.21
N ARG A 4 17.75 -21.62 7.09
CA ARG A 4 16.31 -21.31 7.17
C ARG A 4 16.03 -19.88 7.65
N THR A 5 16.79 -19.38 8.63
CA THR A 5 16.61 -18.02 9.17
C THR A 5 16.96 -16.97 8.13
N PHE A 6 17.99 -17.21 7.33
CA PHE A 6 18.37 -16.31 6.22
C PHE A 6 17.28 -16.24 5.15
N VAL A 7 16.73 -17.38 4.74
CA VAL A 7 15.64 -17.43 3.75
C VAL A 7 14.38 -16.74 4.28
N PHE A 8 14.04 -16.91 5.55
CA PHE A 8 12.90 -16.22 6.16
C PHE A 8 13.08 -14.70 6.15
N LEU A 9 14.25 -14.20 6.53
CA LEU A 9 14.53 -12.76 6.51
C LEU A 9 14.51 -12.19 5.08
N LEU A 10 14.99 -12.95 4.10
CA LEU A 10 14.92 -12.57 2.68
C LEU A 10 13.46 -12.46 2.21
N LEU A 11 12.62 -13.45 2.53
CA LEU A 11 11.20 -13.44 2.16
C LEU A 11 10.44 -12.27 2.80
N ILE A 12 10.70 -11.98 4.07
CA ILE A 12 10.11 -10.82 4.77
C ILE A 12 10.55 -9.52 4.08
N GLY A 13 11.84 -9.38 3.73
CA GLY A 13 12.35 -8.22 2.99
C GLY A 13 11.67 -8.05 1.63
N CYS A 14 11.52 -9.13 0.87
CA CYS A 14 10.82 -9.11 -0.41
C CYS A 14 9.34 -8.73 -0.26
N LEU A 15 8.68 -9.19 0.81
CA LEU A 15 7.29 -8.86 1.10
C LEU A 15 7.12 -7.37 1.43
N ILE A 16 8.01 -6.80 2.23
CA ILE A 16 7.99 -5.37 2.57
C ILE A 16 8.17 -4.51 1.30
N VAL A 17 9.17 -4.84 0.48
CA VAL A 17 9.42 -4.12 -0.78
C VAL A 17 8.26 -4.25 -1.77
N GLY A 18 7.69 -5.46 -1.89
CA GLY A 18 6.52 -5.72 -2.73
C GLY A 18 5.29 -4.92 -2.27
N CYS A 19 5.01 -4.87 -0.97
CA CYS A 19 3.91 -4.08 -0.41
C CYS A 19 4.11 -2.57 -0.62
N CYS A 20 5.35 -2.07 -0.53
CA CYS A 20 5.64 -0.67 -0.80
C CYS A 20 5.46 -0.30 -2.28
N MET A 21 5.74 -1.22 -3.21
CA MET A 21 5.52 -0.99 -4.65
C MET A 21 4.05 -1.19 -5.07
N ALA A 22 3.30 -2.04 -4.38
CA ALA A 22 1.89 -2.29 -4.64
C ALA A 22 0.95 -1.24 -4.04
N ALA A 23 1.41 -0.48 -3.04
CA ALA A 23 0.66 0.66 -2.56
C ALA A 23 0.61 1.71 -3.69
N PRO A 24 -0.59 2.15 -4.13
CA PRO A 24 -0.73 3.12 -5.21
C PRO A 24 -0.15 4.47 -4.75
N GLN A 25 1.14 4.69 -5.00
CA GLN A 25 1.89 5.85 -4.51
C GLN A 25 1.45 7.19 -5.15
N GLY A 26 0.41 7.20 -5.98
CA GLY A 26 -0.15 8.39 -6.62
C GLY A 26 -1.63 8.65 -6.32
N CYS A 27 -2.31 7.73 -5.64
CA CYS A 27 -3.73 7.91 -5.32
C CYS A 27 -3.85 8.59 -3.95
N GLN A 28 -3.96 9.91 -3.95
CA GLN A 28 -4.34 10.68 -2.77
C GLN A 28 -5.85 10.87 -2.72
N GLY A 29 -6.43 10.70 -1.54
CA GLY A 29 -7.83 10.97 -1.29
C GLY A 29 -8.48 9.88 -0.43
N GLY A 30 -9.49 10.28 0.34
CA GLY A 30 -10.37 9.35 1.04
C GLY A 30 -9.85 8.78 2.36
N PHE A 31 -8.53 8.68 2.57
CA PHE A 31 -7.95 8.20 3.83
C PHE A 31 -6.80 9.11 4.28
N PHE A 32 -6.89 9.63 5.50
CA PHE A 32 -5.80 10.37 6.12
C PHE A 32 -5.75 10.07 7.62
N ALA A 33 -4.54 10.11 8.18
CA ALA A 33 -4.32 9.96 9.60
C ALA A 33 -4.11 11.34 10.23
N GLU A 34 -4.92 11.71 11.20
CA GLU A 34 -4.81 12.96 11.95
C GLU A 34 -4.87 12.65 13.44
N ASN A 35 -3.91 13.16 14.22
CA ASN A 35 -3.82 12.94 15.67
C ASN A 35 -3.87 11.47 16.13
N GLY A 36 -3.45 10.53 15.28
CA GLY A 36 -3.49 9.09 15.58
C GLY A 36 -4.80 8.40 15.23
N ASP A 37 -5.80 9.16 14.76
CA ASP A 37 -7.06 8.63 14.26
C ASP A 37 -7.03 8.51 12.73
N LEU A 38 -7.66 7.45 12.23
CA LEU A 38 -7.85 7.24 10.80
C LEU A 38 -9.17 7.90 10.37
N HIS A 39 -9.05 8.98 9.62
CA HIS A 39 -10.18 9.69 9.04
C HIS A 39 -10.45 9.18 7.62
N ILE A 40 -11.73 8.92 7.36
CA ILE A 40 -12.21 8.42 6.07
C ILE A 40 -13.12 9.48 5.45
N ASN A 41 -12.68 10.10 4.36
CA ASN A 41 -13.48 11.04 3.59
C ASN A 41 -14.23 10.29 2.47
N THR A 42 -15.48 9.94 2.72
CA THR A 42 -16.31 9.17 1.77
C THR A 42 -16.56 9.89 0.45
N LEU A 43 -16.51 11.22 0.41
CA LEU A 43 -16.64 12.03 -0.81
C LEU A 43 -15.44 11.90 -1.75
N GLU A 44 -14.27 11.59 -1.20
CA GLU A 44 -13.02 11.44 -1.96
C GLU A 44 -12.62 9.97 -2.17
N ILE A 45 -13.34 9.05 -1.53
CA ILE A 45 -13.11 7.61 -1.63
C ILE A 45 -13.38 7.09 -3.05
N GLU A 46 -14.39 7.62 -3.74
CA GLU A 46 -14.66 7.25 -5.14
C GLU A 46 -13.51 7.66 -6.06
N LYS A 47 -12.95 8.86 -5.87
CA LYS A 47 -11.77 9.33 -6.63
C LYS A 47 -10.55 8.46 -6.36
N TYR A 48 -10.36 8.07 -5.10
CA TYR A 48 -9.31 7.14 -4.71
C TYR A 48 -9.48 5.77 -5.39
N LEU A 49 -10.69 5.20 -5.36
CA LEU A 49 -11.02 3.94 -6.02
C LEU A 49 -10.84 4.01 -7.54
N GLU A 50 -11.27 5.09 -8.18
CA GLU A 50 -11.08 5.31 -9.62
C GLU A 50 -9.59 5.39 -9.99
N CYS A 51 -8.80 6.08 -9.16
CA CYS A 51 -7.36 6.17 -9.32
C CYS A 51 -6.68 4.79 -9.20
N ILE A 52 -7.04 3.99 -8.18
CA ILE A 52 -6.57 2.60 -8.04
C ILE A 52 -6.92 1.80 -9.29
N ASN A 53 -8.15 1.93 -9.78
CA ASN A 53 -8.61 1.17 -10.94
C ASN A 53 -7.82 1.54 -12.20
N LYS A 54 -7.48 2.83 -12.38
CA LYS A 54 -6.62 3.31 -13.47
C LYS A 54 -5.19 2.79 -13.37
N GLU A 55 -4.59 2.80 -12.19
CA GLU A 55 -3.23 2.29 -11.99
C GLU A 55 -3.19 0.76 -12.14
N HIS A 56 -4.24 0.05 -11.70
CA HIS A 56 -4.39 -1.38 -11.90
C HIS A 56 -4.52 -1.77 -13.39
N GLN A 57 -5.19 -0.94 -14.20
CA GLN A 57 -5.28 -1.17 -15.65
C GLN A 57 -4.01 -0.78 -16.43
N ARG A 58 -3.11 -0.01 -15.81
CA ARG A 58 -1.83 0.42 -16.42
C ARG A 58 -0.68 -0.54 -16.16
N GLY A 59 -0.76 -1.38 -15.12
CA GLY A 59 0.17 -2.48 -14.85
C GLY A 59 -0.18 -3.73 -15.64
#